data_AF-A0AAP9GIW4-F1
#
_entry.id   AF-A0AAP9GIW4-F1
#
_cell.length_a   1.000
_cell.length_b   1.000
_cell.length_c   1.000
_cell.angle_alpha   90.00
_cell.angle_beta   90.00
_cell.angle_gamma   90.00
#
_symmetry.space_group_name_H-M   'P 1'
#
loop_
_entity.id
_entity.type
_entity.pdbx_description
1 polymer ?
#
loop_
_entity_poly.entity_id
_entity_poly.type
_entity_poly.pdbx_seq_one_letter_code
_entity_poly.pdbx_strand_id
1 'polypeptide(L)'
;MKLKVLFSTLFIIGSLGWYMAFSKPLTLDHLSSSMTYNYVRSVVWYHSRGKIKELESILMNDDLSDQMAIKLKINNMLQHRTSVYLREFNTLDAPISKVGDRYEELFEFDNFLEEIYAVVFSNRETHSKLSLITDIMESYQSKANDQLLELMNNTNTK
;
A
#
# COMPACT_ATOMS: atom_id res chain seq x y z
N MET A 1 -26.25 -36.50 43.90
CA MET A 1 -27.12 -35.99 42.80
C MET A 1 -26.75 -34.56 42.39
N LYS A 2 -26.62 -33.61 43.33
CA LYS A 2 -26.30 -32.19 43.05
C LYS A 2 -25.00 -31.95 42.25
N LEU A 3 -23.94 -32.73 42.50
CA LEU A 3 -22.65 -32.58 41.81
C LEU A 3 -22.71 -33.02 40.34
N LYS A 4 -23.45 -34.09 40.01
CA LYS A 4 -23.62 -34.55 38.62
C LYS A 4 -24.39 -33.54 37.79
N VAL A 5 -25.42 -32.91 38.37
CA VAL A 5 -26.19 -31.84 37.72
C VAL A 5 -25.30 -30.63 37.45
N LEU A 6 -24.43 -30.24 38.39
CA LEU A 6 -23.49 -29.14 38.21
C LEU A 6 -22.50 -29.40 37.04
N PHE A 7 -21.91 -30.59 36.98
CA PHE A 7 -21.01 -30.97 35.88
C PHE A 7 -21.74 -30.99 34.53
N SER A 8 -22.96 -31.53 34.47
CA SER A 8 -23.76 -31.50 33.25
C SER A 8 -24.08 -30.07 32.80
N THR A 9 -24.42 -29.17 33.72
CA THR A 9 -24.69 -27.76 33.38
C THR A 9 -23.45 -27.03 32.86
N LEU A 10 -22.30 -27.22 33.51
CA LEU A 10 -21.04 -26.62 33.06
C LEU A 10 -20.61 -27.16 31.69
N PHE A 11 -20.82 -28.45 31.45
CA PHE A 11 -20.51 -29.07 30.16
C PHE A 11 -21.41 -28.51 29.05
N ILE A 12 -22.71 -28.37 29.28
CA ILE A 12 -23.66 -27.81 28.31
C ILE A 12 -23.32 -26.34 28.00
N ILE A 13 -23.06 -25.53 29.02
CA ILE A 13 -22.68 -24.11 28.85
C ILE A 13 -21.36 -23.99 28.10
N GLY A 14 -20.35 -24.81 28.45
CA GLY A 14 -19.08 -24.87 27.72
C GLY A 14 -19.28 -25.25 26.26
N SER A 15 -20.07 -26.28 25.99
CA SER A 15 -20.37 -26.76 24.63
C SER A 15 -21.09 -25.71 23.78
N LEU A 16 -22.08 -25.02 24.38
CA LEU A 16 -22.81 -23.92 23.73
C LEU A 16 -21.89 -22.73 23.44
N GLY A 17 -20.98 -22.40 24.37
CA GLY A 17 -19.98 -21.35 24.17
C GLY A 17 -19.04 -21.65 23.01
N TRP A 18 -18.53 -22.88 22.93
CA TRP A 18 -17.70 -23.34 21.81
C TRP A 18 -18.48 -23.36 20.50
N TYR A 19 -19.72 -23.85 20.50
CA TYR A 19 -20.57 -23.85 19.30
C TYR A 19 -20.80 -22.44 18.78
N MET A 20 -21.13 -21.47 19.65
CA MET A 20 -21.26 -20.06 19.25
C MET A 20 -19.95 -19.48 18.69
N ALA A 21 -18.81 -19.81 19.30
CA ALA A 21 -17.50 -19.36 18.82
C ALA A 21 -17.15 -19.93 17.44
N PHE A 22 -17.42 -21.21 17.19
CA PHE A 22 -17.19 -21.85 15.89
C PHE A 22 -18.22 -21.46 14.82
N SER A 23 -19.43 -21.07 15.23
CA SER A 23 -20.48 -20.61 14.30
C SER A 23 -20.32 -19.15 13.87
N LYS A 24 -19.43 -18.37 14.52
CA LYS A 24 -19.10 -17.05 14.00
C LYS A 24 -18.34 -17.24 12.69
N PRO A 25 -18.84 -16.71 11.56
CA PRO A 25 -18.08 -16.77 10.34
C PRO A 25 -16.74 -16.09 10.58
N LEU A 26 -15.67 -16.68 10.04
CA LEU A 26 -14.35 -16.05 9.96
C LEU A 26 -14.44 -14.94 8.89
N THR A 27 -15.28 -13.93 9.12
CA THR A 27 -15.25 -12.73 8.30
C THR A 27 -13.91 -12.08 8.62
N LEU A 28 -13.02 -11.99 7.63
CA LEU A 28 -12.06 -10.89 7.67
C LEU A 28 -12.90 -9.64 7.93
N ASP A 29 -12.59 -8.88 8.97
CA ASP A 29 -13.35 -7.67 9.25
C ASP A 29 -13.24 -6.77 8.02
N HIS A 30 -14.37 -6.57 7.35
CA HIS A 30 -14.47 -5.69 6.20
C HIS A 30 -13.97 -4.30 6.61
N LEU A 31 -12.90 -3.85 5.98
CA LEU A 31 -12.23 -2.62 6.34
C LEU A 31 -13.11 -1.43 5.98
N SER A 32 -13.25 -0.47 6.88
CA SER A 32 -13.87 0.82 6.55
C SER A 32 -12.99 1.60 5.55
N SER A 33 -13.56 2.59 4.85
CA SER A 33 -12.80 3.47 3.95
C SER A 33 -11.62 4.15 4.66
N SER A 34 -11.82 4.58 5.91
CA SER A 34 -10.78 5.21 6.72
C SER A 34 -9.67 4.23 7.10
N MET A 35 -10.02 2.99 7.48
CA MET A 35 -9.03 1.95 7.78
C MET A 35 -8.21 1.61 6.53
N THR A 36 -8.88 1.42 5.39
CA THR A 36 -8.22 1.12 4.11
C THR A 36 -7.32 2.26 3.68
N TYR A 37 -7.77 3.52 3.75
CA TYR A 37 -6.97 4.70 3.44
C TYR A 37 -5.71 4.79 4.30
N ASN A 38 -5.85 4.68 5.62
CA ASN A 38 -4.71 4.75 6.52
C ASN A 38 -3.71 3.61 6.28
N TYR A 39 -4.22 2.41 5.99
CA TYR A 39 -3.40 1.26 5.65
C TYR A 39 -2.59 1.52 4.38
N VAL A 40 -3.26 1.81 3.27
CA VAL A 40 -2.64 2.08 1.97
C VAL A 40 -1.61 3.19 2.09
N ARG A 41 -1.97 4.32 2.71
CA ARG A 41 -1.06 5.44 2.93
C ARG A 41 0.19 5.03 3.72
N SER A 42 0.03 4.26 4.78
CA SER A 42 1.16 3.83 5.62
C SER A 42 2.11 2.89 4.88
N VAL A 43 1.59 1.93 4.12
CA VAL A 43 2.38 0.97 3.34
C VAL A 43 3.11 1.68 2.21
N VAL A 44 2.41 2.53 1.46
CA VAL A 44 3.02 3.33 0.39
C VAL A 44 4.16 4.19 0.93
N TRP A 45 3.95 4.89 2.05
CA TRP A 45 4.97 5.71 2.68
C TRP A 45 6.16 4.88 3.17
N TYR A 46 5.92 3.69 3.74
CA TYR A 46 7.01 2.79 4.14
C TYR A 46 7.87 2.36 2.93
N HIS A 47 7.22 1.95 1.83
CA HIS A 47 7.91 1.54 0.62
C HIS A 47 8.63 2.69 -0.10
N SER A 48 8.14 3.94 0.04
CA SER A 48 8.77 5.13 -0.53
C SER A 48 10.21 5.29 -0.03
N ARG A 49 10.43 5.09 1.27
CA ARG A 49 11.77 5.18 1.90
C ARG A 49 12.77 4.22 1.27
N GLY A 50 12.33 2.99 0.97
CA GLY A 50 13.15 1.99 0.27
C GLY A 50 13.50 2.41 -1.16
N LYS A 51 12.52 2.94 -1.91
CA LYS A 51 12.73 3.47 -3.28
C LYS A 51 13.75 4.61 -3.29
N ILE A 52 13.67 5.54 -2.34
CA ILE A 52 14.62 6.66 -2.22
C ILE A 52 16.05 6.15 -1.95
N LYS A 53 16.22 5.13 -1.10
CA LYS A 53 17.55 4.56 -0.84
C LYS A 53 18.18 3.87 -2.04
N GLU A 54 17.39 3.22 -2.88
CA GLU A 54 17.91 2.66 -4.12
C GLU A 54 18.20 3.72 -5.17
N LEU A 55 17.38 4.76 -5.27
CA LEU A 55 17.68 5.91 -6.13
C LEU A 55 18.98 6.60 -5.70
N GLU A 56 19.20 6.76 -4.39
CA GLU A 56 20.47 7.26 -3.85
C GLU A 56 21.64 6.38 -4.29
N SER A 57 21.49 5.04 -4.21
CA SER A 57 22.52 4.11 -4.69
C SER A 57 22.82 4.25 -6.18
N ILE A 58 21.78 4.40 -7.03
CA ILE A 58 21.93 4.61 -8.48
C ILE A 58 22.67 5.94 -8.75
N LEU A 59 22.26 7.02 -8.09
CA LEU A 59 22.85 8.34 -8.29
C LEU A 59 24.31 8.44 -7.83
N MET A 60 24.72 7.63 -6.85
CA MET A 60 26.09 7.65 -6.30
C MET A 60 27.04 6.70 -7.02
N ASN A 61 26.55 5.56 -7.52
CA ASN A 61 27.41 4.46 -7.97
C ASN A 61 27.38 4.21 -9.47
N ASP A 62 26.35 4.65 -10.18
CA ASP A 62 26.22 4.40 -11.62
C ASP A 62 26.76 5.55 -12.47
N ASP A 63 27.21 5.23 -13.68
CA ASP A 63 27.56 6.21 -14.69
C ASP A 63 26.28 6.80 -15.32
N LEU A 64 25.98 8.05 -14.98
CA LEU A 64 24.78 8.76 -15.46
C LEU A 64 24.89 9.22 -16.93
N SER A 65 26.01 8.98 -17.61
CA SER A 65 26.18 9.31 -19.03
C SER A 65 25.34 8.40 -19.95
N ASP A 66 25.12 7.14 -19.57
CA ASP A 66 24.21 6.22 -20.27
C ASP A 66 22.78 6.40 -19.76
N GLN A 67 22.13 7.48 -20.22
CA GLN A 67 20.78 7.83 -19.78
C GLN A 67 19.76 6.71 -20.04
N MET A 68 19.91 5.95 -21.13
CA MET A 68 18.95 4.90 -21.48
C MET A 68 19.03 3.75 -20.47
N ALA A 69 20.25 3.30 -20.14
CA ALA A 69 20.44 2.25 -19.15
C ALA A 69 19.91 2.67 -17.76
N ILE A 70 20.18 3.92 -17.36
CA ILE A 70 19.71 4.45 -16.07
C ILE A 70 18.18 4.58 -16.03
N LYS A 71 17.56 5.09 -17.09
CA LYS A 71 16.08 5.15 -17.18
C LYS A 71 15.45 3.78 -17.03
N LEU A 72 15.99 2.78 -17.72
CA LEU A 72 15.51 1.40 -17.64
C LEU A 72 15.68 0.82 -16.22
N LYS A 73 16.83 1.03 -15.59
CA LYS A 73 17.11 0.56 -14.22
C LYS A 73 16.15 1.19 -13.20
N ILE A 74 15.93 2.50 -13.28
CA ILE A 74 15.01 3.24 -12.42
C ILE A 74 13.57 2.77 -12.63
N ASN A 75 13.13 2.62 -13.88
CA ASN A 75 11.79 2.13 -14.21
C ASN A 75 11.55 0.76 -13.56
N ASN A 76 12.43 -0.20 -13.85
CA ASN A 76 12.31 -1.56 -13.37
C ASN A 76 12.27 -1.62 -11.84
N MET A 77 13.13 -0.84 -11.16
CA MET A 77 13.15 -0.77 -9.70
C MET A 77 11.83 -0.21 -9.15
N LEU A 78 11.34 0.91 -9.69
CA LEU A 78 10.14 1.58 -9.20
C LEU A 78 8.88 0.74 -9.48
N GLN A 79 8.77 0.13 -10.67
CA GLN A 79 7.67 -0.77 -11.02
C GLN A 79 7.68 -2.01 -10.13
N HIS A 80 8.83 -2.68 -9.99
CA HIS A 80 8.94 -3.88 -9.17
C HIS A 80 8.48 -3.61 -7.74
N ARG A 81 9.02 -2.56 -7.10
CA ARG A 81 8.65 -2.19 -5.72
C ARG A 81 7.20 -1.76 -5.57
N THR A 82 6.63 -1.14 -6.59
CA THR A 82 5.22 -0.75 -6.60
C THR A 82 4.31 -1.97 -6.68
N SER A 83 4.61 -2.90 -7.60
CA SER A 83 3.80 -4.11 -7.83
C SER A 83 3.63 -5.00 -6.59
N VAL A 84 4.58 -4.96 -5.65
CA VAL A 84 4.54 -5.75 -4.41
C VAL A 84 3.38 -5.30 -3.53
N TYR A 85 3.28 -4.02 -3.20
CA TYR A 85 2.21 -3.53 -2.33
C TYR A 85 0.86 -3.43 -3.05
N LEU A 86 0.84 -3.21 -4.38
CA LEU A 86 -0.43 -3.20 -5.13
C LEU A 86 -1.13 -4.56 -5.06
N ARG A 87 -0.36 -5.64 -5.19
CA ARG A 87 -0.87 -7.00 -5.06
C ARG A 87 -1.45 -7.24 -3.66
N GLU A 88 -0.78 -6.75 -2.64
CA GLU A 88 -1.25 -6.82 -1.26
C GLU A 88 -2.56 -6.05 -1.08
N PHE A 89 -2.65 -4.83 -1.61
CA PHE A 89 -3.88 -4.01 -1.56
C PHE A 89 -5.06 -4.70 -2.25
N ASN A 90 -4.81 -5.44 -3.34
CA ASN A 90 -5.85 -6.21 -4.01
C ASN A 90 -6.41 -7.39 -3.20
N THR A 91 -5.74 -7.80 -2.13
CA THR A 91 -6.23 -8.85 -1.22
C THR A 91 -7.08 -8.31 -0.07
N LEU A 92 -7.16 -6.98 0.08
CA LEU A 92 -7.92 -6.36 1.16
C LEU A 92 -9.43 -6.56 0.94
N ASP A 93 -10.12 -6.99 2.00
CA ASP A 93 -11.57 -6.87 2.09
C ASP A 93 -11.93 -5.43 2.45
N ALA A 94 -12.17 -4.62 1.43
CA ALA A 94 -12.31 -3.16 1.51
C ALA A 94 -13.56 -2.68 0.74
N PRO A 95 -13.99 -1.41 0.90
CA PRO A 95 -15.24 -0.92 0.31
C PRO A 95 -15.26 -0.94 -1.21
N ILE A 96 -14.08 -0.99 -1.83
CA ILE A 96 -13.91 -1.19 -3.27
C ILE A 96 -13.10 -2.47 -3.51
N SER A 97 -13.51 -3.24 -4.53
CA SER A 97 -12.73 -4.38 -4.97
C SER A 97 -11.43 -3.91 -5.63
N LYS A 98 -10.34 -4.68 -5.45
CA LYS A 98 -9.05 -4.46 -6.12
C LYS A 98 -8.49 -3.05 -5.88
N VAL A 99 -8.27 -2.73 -4.60
CA VAL A 99 -7.74 -1.43 -4.15
C VAL A 99 -6.41 -1.08 -4.83
N GLY A 100 -5.55 -2.09 -5.06
CA GLY A 100 -4.27 -1.91 -5.73
C GLY A 100 -4.41 -1.46 -7.18
N ASP A 101 -5.25 -2.15 -7.98
CA ASP A 101 -5.48 -1.78 -9.38
C ASP A 101 -6.00 -0.33 -9.47
N ARG A 102 -6.92 0.04 -8.56
CA ARG A 102 -7.44 1.42 -8.49
C ARG A 102 -6.38 2.43 -8.08
N TYR A 103 -5.52 2.09 -7.12
CA TYR A 103 -4.42 2.96 -6.72
C TYR A 103 -3.44 3.20 -7.87
N GLU A 104 -3.12 2.15 -8.64
CA GLU A 104 -2.22 2.25 -9.80
C GLU A 104 -2.77 3.19 -10.88
N GLU A 105 -4.06 3.07 -11.20
CA GLU A 105 -4.74 3.98 -12.14
C GLU A 105 -4.65 5.45 -11.68
N LEU A 106 -4.80 5.71 -10.38
CA LEU A 106 -4.78 7.06 -9.79
C LEU A 106 -3.37 7.63 -9.63
N PHE A 107 -2.36 6.78 -9.49
CA PHE A 107 -0.98 7.20 -9.24
C PHE A 107 -0.28 7.80 -10.46
N GLU A 108 -0.81 7.60 -11.68
CA GLU A 108 -0.24 8.18 -12.93
C GLU A 108 1.27 7.89 -13.09
N PHE A 109 1.66 6.62 -13.02
CA PHE A 109 3.05 6.19 -12.91
C PHE A 109 3.99 6.72 -14.02
N ASP A 110 3.51 6.81 -15.26
CA ASP A 110 4.31 7.31 -16.39
C ASP A 110 4.68 8.79 -16.23
N ASN A 111 3.73 9.63 -15.80
CA ASN A 111 3.98 11.05 -15.53
C ASN A 111 4.99 11.21 -14.37
N PHE A 112 4.78 10.44 -13.31
CA PHE A 112 5.71 10.37 -12.18
C PHE A 112 7.14 10.02 -12.64
N LEU A 113 7.30 8.99 -13.48
CA LEU A 113 8.61 8.57 -13.97
C LEU A 113 9.33 9.67 -14.77
N GLU A 114 8.62 10.38 -15.65
CA GLU A 114 9.21 11.45 -16.44
C GLU A 114 9.72 12.59 -15.55
N GLU A 115 9.01 12.94 -14.47
CA GLU A 115 9.49 13.90 -13.48
C GLU A 115 10.72 13.40 -12.72
N ILE A 116 10.75 12.12 -12.34
CA ILE A 116 11.94 11.52 -11.72
C ILE A 116 13.14 11.61 -12.66
N TYR A 117 12.97 11.28 -13.95
CA TYR A 117 14.05 11.38 -14.93
C TYR A 117 14.55 12.81 -15.10
N ALA A 118 13.64 13.78 -15.18
CA ALA A 118 14.00 15.19 -15.26
C ALA A 118 14.89 15.62 -14.08
N VAL A 119 14.60 15.16 -12.87
CA VAL A 119 15.43 15.45 -11.69
C VAL A 119 16.75 14.69 -11.73
N VAL A 120 16.74 13.39 -12.01
CA VAL A 120 17.93 12.52 -12.05
C VAL A 120 18.99 13.05 -13.00
N PHE A 121 18.58 13.50 -14.20
CA PHE A 121 19.51 14.02 -15.22
C PHE A 121 19.72 15.54 -15.16
N SER A 122 19.17 16.22 -14.15
CA SER A 122 19.46 17.63 -13.93
C SER A 122 20.91 17.88 -13.50
N ASN A 123 21.37 19.12 -13.61
CA ASN A 123 22.70 19.56 -13.16
C ASN A 123 22.81 19.78 -11.64
N ARG A 124 21.79 19.37 -10.87
CA ARG A 124 21.76 19.54 -9.41
C ARG A 124 22.68 18.53 -8.72
N GLU A 125 23.10 18.87 -7.50
CA GLU A 125 23.79 17.92 -6.63
C GLU A 125 22.88 16.77 -6.19
N THR A 126 23.49 15.62 -5.87
CA THR A 126 22.76 14.39 -5.50
C THR A 126 21.79 14.59 -4.34
N HIS A 127 22.17 15.35 -3.32
CA HIS A 127 21.29 15.59 -2.18
C HIS A 127 20.04 16.39 -2.57
N SER A 128 20.22 17.45 -3.36
CA SER A 128 19.10 18.23 -3.91
C SER A 128 18.20 17.40 -4.82
N LYS A 129 18.77 16.51 -5.65
CA LYS A 129 18.00 15.55 -6.47
C LYS A 129 17.13 14.65 -5.61
N LEU A 130 17.70 14.05 -4.57
CA LEU A 130 16.96 13.15 -3.66
C LEU A 130 15.84 13.86 -2.90
N SER A 131 16.07 15.11 -2.48
CA SER A 131 15.02 15.93 -1.86
C SER A 131 13.86 16.15 -2.84
N LEU A 132 14.14 16.62 -4.06
CA LEU A 132 13.10 16.86 -5.07
C LEU A 132 12.35 15.59 -5.46
N ILE A 133 13.06 14.46 -5.62
CA ILE A 133 12.45 13.15 -5.88
C ILE A 133 11.51 12.76 -4.73
N THR A 134 11.89 13.04 -3.48
CA THR A 134 11.05 12.77 -2.30
C THR A 134 9.77 13.60 -2.36
N ASP A 135 9.88 14.90 -2.64
CA ASP A 135 8.74 15.82 -2.75
C ASP A 135 7.77 15.40 -3.87
N ILE A 136 8.30 15.04 -5.05
CA ILE A 136 7.52 14.52 -6.18
C ILE A 136 6.79 13.24 -5.75
N MET A 137 7.51 12.30 -5.15
CA MET A 137 6.94 11.03 -4.72
C MET A 137 5.82 11.23 -3.70
N GLU A 138 6.00 12.11 -2.71
CA GLU A 138 4.97 12.45 -1.72
C GLU A 138 3.75 13.12 -2.36
N SER A 139 3.95 13.99 -3.35
CA SER A 139 2.87 14.67 -4.07
C SER A 139 1.96 13.68 -4.80
N TYR A 140 2.55 12.80 -5.63
CA TYR A 140 1.81 11.76 -6.36
C TYR A 140 1.11 10.78 -5.41
N GLN A 141 1.80 10.37 -4.34
CA GLN A 141 1.21 9.48 -3.33
C GLN A 141 0.01 10.11 -2.62
N SER A 142 0.12 11.39 -2.24
CA SER A 142 -0.95 12.12 -1.56
C SER A 142 -2.16 12.28 -2.47
N LYS A 143 -1.95 12.72 -3.72
CA LYS A 143 -3.02 12.83 -4.72
C LYS A 143 -3.76 11.51 -4.92
N ALA A 144 -3.02 10.41 -5.13
CA ALA A 144 -3.61 9.10 -5.33
C ALA A 144 -4.38 8.60 -4.10
N ASN A 145 -3.83 8.80 -2.89
CA ASN A 145 -4.50 8.43 -1.64
C ASN A 145 -5.81 9.18 -1.42
N ASP A 146 -5.83 10.48 -1.71
CA ASP A 146 -7.03 11.32 -1.53
C ASP A 146 -8.13 10.94 -2.53
N GLN A 147 -7.76 10.71 -3.80
CA GLN A 147 -8.69 10.24 -4.82
C GLN A 147 -9.23 8.83 -4.51
N LEU A 148 -8.37 7.95 -3.97
CA LEU A 148 -8.79 6.61 -3.54
C LEU A 148 -9.79 6.67 -2.38
N LEU A 149 -9.57 7.55 -1.41
CA LEU A 149 -10.49 7.78 -0.29
C LEU A 149 -11.86 8.28 -0.79
N GLU A 150 -11.86 9.24 -1.71
CA GLU A 150 -13.08 9.74 -2.33
C GLU A 150 -13.86 8.61 -3.03
N LEU A 151 -13.16 7.78 -3.82
CA LEU A 151 -13.74 6.62 -4.49
C LEU A 151 -14.40 5.64 -3.51
N MET A 152 -13.72 5.33 -2.40
CA MET A 152 -14.25 4.44 -1.36
C MET A 152 -15.46 5.04 -0.64
N ASN A 153 -15.44 6.35 -0.34
CA ASN A 153 -16.55 7.02 0.32
C ASN A 153 -17.80 7.11 -0.56
N ASN A 154 -17.64 7.32 -1.86
CA ASN A 154 -18.74 7.36 -2.83
C ASN A 154 -19.34 5.97 -3.13
N THR A 155 -18.65 4.90 -2.76
CA THR A 155 -19.16 3.53 -2.91
C THR A 155 -20.07 3.14 -1.73
N ASN A 156 -19.81 3.69 -0.53
CA ASN A 156 -20.63 3.45 0.67
C ASN A 156 -21.96 4.23 0.71
N THR A 157 -22.23 5.10 -0.26
CA THR A 157 -23.43 5.94 -0.33
C THR A 157 -24.47 5.46 -1.34
N LYS A 158 -24.34 4.23 -1.86
CA LYS A 158 -25.36 3.53 -2.67
C LYS A 158 -25.94 2.34 -1.92
#